data_AF-A0A8S3K864-F1
#
_entry.id   AF-A0A8S3K864-F1
#
_cell.length_a   1.000
_cell.length_b   1.000
_cell.length_c   1.000
_cell.angle_alpha   90.00
_cell.angle_beta   90.00
_cell.angle_gamma   90.00
#
_symmetry.space_group_name_H-M   'P 1'
#
loop_
_entity.id
_entity.type
_entity.pdbx_description
1 polymer ?
#
loop_
_entity_poly.entity_id
_entity_poly.type
_entity_poly.pdbx_seq_one_letter_code
_entity_poly.pdbx_strand_id
1 'polypeptide(L)'
;NYFIFFRTLTRNIRLRRQSKVAIHLPIFIDKNTPRPFIEDLSIYDHDGNSNESTAIEDHIYLDAMGLGMGCCCLQVTFQAQSIDEARFLYDQLTPLTPVMLALSASSPIWRGYLADIDCRWNALCAMVDDRT
;
A
#
# COMPACT_ATOMS: atom_id res chain seq x y z
N ASN A 1 -23.57 7.12 -12.03
CA ASN A 1 -22.64 6.40 -12.91
C ASN A 1 -21.30 6.30 -12.16
N TYR A 2 -21.24 5.47 -11.12
CA TYR A 2 -20.01 5.29 -10.34
C TYR A 2 -19.13 4.25 -11.03
N PHE A 3 -17.84 4.58 -11.19
CA PHE A 3 -16.83 3.81 -11.93
C PHE A 3 -16.83 2.31 -11.59
N ILE A 4 -17.53 1.52 -12.43
CA ILE A 4 -17.70 0.07 -12.27
C ILE A 4 -16.34 -0.64 -12.21
N PHE A 5 -15.35 -0.13 -12.94
CA PHE A 5 -14.00 -0.67 -13.02
C PHE A 5 -13.36 -0.90 -11.64
N PHE A 6 -13.32 0.11 -10.77
CA PHE A 6 -12.64 -0.02 -9.47
C PHE A 6 -13.30 -1.07 -8.58
N ARG A 7 -14.64 -1.10 -8.56
CA ARG A 7 -15.39 -2.11 -7.79
C ARG A 7 -15.12 -3.52 -8.30
N THR A 8 -15.07 -3.70 -9.62
CA THR A 8 -14.77 -5.00 -10.24
C THR A 8 -13.33 -5.44 -9.95
N LEU A 9 -12.36 -4.51 -10.00
CA LEU A 9 -10.97 -4.81 -9.70
C LEU A 9 -10.77 -5.26 -8.25
N THR A 10 -11.31 -4.52 -7.27
CA THR A 10 -11.26 -4.93 -5.86
C THR A 10 -11.90 -6.31 -5.65
N ARG A 11 -13.04 -6.58 -6.30
CA ARG A 11 -13.73 -7.88 -6.22
C ARG A 11 -12.86 -9.00 -6.79
N ASN A 12 -12.28 -8.81 -7.97
CA ASN A 12 -11.53 -9.85 -8.67
C ASN A 12 -10.22 -10.19 -7.95
N ILE A 13 -9.50 -9.20 -7.40
CA ILE A 13 -8.29 -9.43 -6.62
C ILE A 13 -8.61 -10.30 -5.41
N ARG A 14 -9.65 -9.94 -4.64
CA ARG A 14 -10.08 -10.73 -3.47
C ARG A 14 -10.52 -12.15 -3.84
N LEU A 15 -11.25 -12.29 -4.95
CA LEU A 15 -11.66 -13.61 -5.44
C LEU A 15 -10.47 -14.46 -5.92
N ARG A 16 -9.46 -13.87 -6.58
CA ARG A 16 -8.28 -14.62 -7.01
C ARG A 16 -7.44 -15.04 -5.80
N ARG A 17 -7.17 -14.10 -4.89
CA ARG A 17 -6.38 -14.28 -3.66
C ARG A 17 -7.03 -15.25 -2.65
N GLN A 18 -8.34 -15.49 -2.76
CA GLN A 18 -9.16 -16.24 -1.79
C GLN A 18 -9.15 -15.66 -0.36
N SER A 19 -8.64 -14.45 -0.19
CA SER A 19 -8.52 -13.74 1.09
C SER A 19 -8.55 -12.24 0.86
N LYS A 20 -8.78 -11.46 1.91
CA LYS A 20 -8.53 -10.02 1.87
C LYS A 20 -7.03 -9.76 1.66
N VAL A 21 -6.71 -8.61 1.07
CA VAL A 21 -5.33 -8.11 1.13
C VAL A 21 -4.97 -7.86 2.59
N ALA A 22 -3.72 -8.13 2.96
CA ALA A 22 -3.24 -8.00 4.33
C ALA A 22 -1.88 -7.31 4.30
N ILE A 23 -1.78 -6.20 5.01
CA ILE A 23 -0.64 -5.28 4.90
C ILE A 23 -0.28 -4.85 6.29
N HIS A 24 0.98 -5.04 6.62
CA HIS A 24 1.55 -4.79 7.92
C HIS A 24 2.61 -3.72 7.75
N LEU A 25 2.33 -2.52 8.25
CA LEU A 25 3.30 -1.43 8.26
C LEU A 25 3.86 -1.31 9.68
N PRO A 26 5.19 -1.24 9.87
CA PRO A 26 5.74 -1.12 11.21
C PRO A 26 5.24 0.16 11.87
N ILE A 27 4.80 0.10 13.12
CA ILE A 27 4.40 1.30 13.86
C ILE A 27 5.63 2.04 14.37
N PHE A 28 5.60 3.36 14.36
CA PHE A 28 6.61 4.17 15.03
C PHE A 28 6.49 4.02 16.56
N ILE A 29 7.58 3.62 17.21
CA ILE A 29 7.63 3.42 18.65
C ILE A 29 8.06 4.71 19.33
N ASP A 30 7.09 5.45 19.88
CA ASP A 30 7.32 6.59 20.77
C ASP A 30 7.26 6.14 22.24
N LYS A 31 7.58 7.06 23.17
CA LYS A 31 7.57 6.85 24.63
C LYS A 31 6.25 6.29 25.15
N ASN A 32 5.13 6.63 24.51
CA ASN A 32 3.78 6.23 24.92
C ASN A 32 3.14 5.20 23.98
N THR A 33 3.86 4.67 22.99
CA THR A 33 3.33 3.60 22.14
C THR A 33 3.21 2.33 22.99
N PRO A 34 2.02 1.71 23.10
CA PRO A 34 1.85 0.47 23.88
C PRO A 34 2.70 -0.65 23.28
N ARG A 35 3.20 -1.56 24.14
CA ARG A 35 4.04 -2.69 23.73
C ARG A 35 3.54 -3.99 24.38
N PRO A 36 3.13 -4.99 23.60
CA PRO A 36 3.00 -4.95 22.14
C PRO A 36 1.90 -3.98 21.70
N PHE A 37 2.10 -3.30 20.57
CA PHE A 37 1.01 -2.55 19.94
C PHE A 37 0.08 -3.56 19.26
N ILE A 38 -1.19 -3.54 19.67
CA ILE A 38 -2.27 -4.35 19.10
C ILE A 38 -3.42 -3.38 18.80
N GLU A 39 -3.78 -3.26 17.53
CA GLU A 39 -4.90 -2.44 17.11
C GLU A 39 -6.22 -3.18 17.40
N ASP A 40 -7.18 -2.50 18.02
CA ASP A 40 -8.54 -3.02 18.18
C ASP A 40 -9.29 -2.93 16.84
N LEU A 41 -9.39 -4.06 16.14
CA LEU A 41 -10.07 -4.17 14.84
C LEU A 41 -11.55 -4.52 14.97
N SER A 42 -12.03 -4.84 16.18
CA SER A 42 -13.39 -5.35 16.42
C SER A 42 -14.46 -4.35 15.97
N ILE A 43 -14.18 -3.05 16.07
CA ILE A 43 -15.08 -1.97 15.63
C ILE A 43 -15.33 -1.96 14.12
N TYR A 44 -14.49 -2.64 13.34
CA TYR A 44 -14.61 -2.74 11.88
C TYR A 44 -15.11 -4.12 11.43
N ASP A 45 -15.38 -5.04 12.37
CA ASP A 45 -15.88 -6.38 12.07
C ASP A 45 -17.40 -6.39 11.86
N HIS A 46 -17.84 -5.85 10.72
CA HIS A 46 -19.25 -5.87 10.35
C HIS A 46 -19.73 -7.21 9.79
N ASP A 47 -18.82 -8.07 9.31
CA ASP A 47 -19.15 -9.29 8.55
C ASP A 47 -18.86 -10.58 9.34
N GLY A 48 -18.34 -10.50 10.58
CA GLY A 48 -17.95 -11.68 11.38
C GLY A 48 -16.82 -12.49 10.74
N ASN A 49 -16.10 -11.86 9.82
CA ASN A 49 -15.02 -12.43 9.02
C ASN A 49 -13.77 -11.56 9.19
N SER A 50 -13.59 -11.06 10.42
CA SER A 50 -12.43 -10.30 10.82
C SER A 50 -11.21 -11.19 10.84
N ASN A 51 -10.20 -10.77 10.09
CA ASN A 51 -8.87 -11.33 10.12
C ASN A 51 -8.11 -10.83 11.36
N GLU A 52 -8.72 -10.82 12.56
CA GLU A 52 -7.99 -10.52 13.81
C GLU A 52 -6.77 -11.45 13.95
N SER A 53 -6.88 -12.67 13.44
CA SER A 53 -5.81 -13.67 13.40
C SER A 53 -4.64 -13.34 12.47
N THR A 54 -4.75 -12.32 11.61
CA THR A 54 -3.69 -11.94 10.66
C THR A 54 -2.89 -10.73 11.13
N ALA A 55 -3.41 -9.93 12.06
CA ALA A 55 -2.69 -8.78 12.60
C ALA A 55 -1.41 -9.24 13.33
N ILE A 56 -0.30 -8.58 13.03
CA ILE A 56 1.01 -8.84 13.63
C ILE A 56 1.24 -7.76 14.69
N GLU A 57 1.79 -8.15 15.84
CA GLU A 57 2.20 -7.23 16.91
C GLU A 57 3.14 -6.13 16.36
N ASP A 58 3.06 -4.92 16.92
CA ASP A 58 3.90 -3.77 16.53
C ASP A 58 3.75 -3.33 15.06
N HIS A 59 2.63 -3.68 14.41
CA HIS A 59 2.30 -3.25 13.05
C HIS A 59 0.89 -2.65 12.96
N ILE A 60 0.78 -1.62 12.11
CA ILE A 60 -0.48 -1.06 11.64
C ILE A 60 -1.05 -1.99 10.57
N TYR A 61 -2.29 -2.44 10.76
CA TYR A 61 -2.95 -3.36 9.83
C TYR A 61 -3.83 -2.62 8.81
N LEU A 62 -3.72 -2.98 7.53
CA LEU A 62 -4.58 -2.47 6.46
C LEU A 62 -5.11 -3.65 5.63
N ASP A 63 -6.42 -3.68 5.36
CA ASP A 63 -7.10 -4.84 4.74
C ASP A 63 -7.91 -4.53 3.47
N ALA A 64 -7.80 -3.30 2.96
CA ALA A 64 -8.63 -2.82 1.86
C ALA A 64 -7.82 -2.08 0.79
N MET A 65 -8.03 -2.45 -0.48
CA MET A 65 -7.36 -1.85 -1.64
C MET A 65 -7.40 -0.32 -1.66
N GLY A 66 -8.49 0.29 -1.20
CA GLY A 66 -8.67 1.74 -1.16
C GLY A 66 -7.71 2.46 -0.20
N LEU A 67 -7.17 1.77 0.80
CA LEU A 67 -6.23 2.37 1.76
C LEU A 67 -4.87 2.70 1.16
N GLY A 68 -4.47 2.04 0.05
CA GLY A 68 -3.27 2.41 -0.69
C GLY A 68 -3.55 2.93 -2.09
N MET A 69 -4.47 2.33 -2.86
CA MET A 69 -4.84 2.90 -4.18
C MET A 69 -5.58 4.24 -4.05
N GLY A 70 -5.99 4.63 -2.84
CA GLY A 70 -6.44 5.99 -2.50
C GLY A 70 -5.30 6.98 -2.25
N CYS A 71 -4.04 6.54 -2.23
CA CYS A 71 -2.88 7.44 -2.15
C CYS A 71 -2.66 8.19 -3.47
N CYS A 72 -2.12 9.39 -3.37
CA CYS A 72 -1.74 10.21 -4.52
C CYS A 72 -0.27 10.00 -4.92
N CYS A 73 0.04 10.30 -6.17
CA CYS A 73 1.40 10.32 -6.69
C CYS A 73 1.57 11.40 -7.76
N LEU A 74 2.81 11.85 -7.94
CA LEU A 74 3.22 12.60 -9.12
C LEU A 74 3.80 11.61 -10.13
N GLN A 75 3.30 11.64 -11.36
CA GLN A 75 3.81 10.85 -12.48
C GLN A 75 4.16 11.79 -13.62
N VAL A 76 5.31 11.54 -14.26
CA VAL A 76 5.80 12.32 -15.39
C VAL A 76 6.09 11.36 -16.54
N THR A 77 5.61 11.69 -17.73
CA THR A 77 5.80 10.89 -18.95
C THR A 77 6.64 11.69 -19.94
N PHE A 78 7.76 11.12 -20.38
CA PHE A 78 8.63 11.69 -21.40
C PHE A 78 8.39 11.03 -22.75
N GLN A 79 8.40 11.82 -23.83
CA GLN A 79 8.36 11.32 -25.20
C GLN A 79 9.78 11.22 -25.75
N ALA A 80 10.20 10.02 -26.16
CA ALA A 80 11.46 9.79 -26.87
C ALA A 80 11.25 9.92 -28.40
N GLN A 81 12.34 10.12 -29.14
CA GLN A 81 12.34 10.24 -30.60
C GLN A 81 12.10 8.87 -31.28
N SER A 82 12.59 7.78 -30.69
CA SER A 82 12.47 6.42 -31.23
C SER A 82 12.30 5.37 -30.12
N ILE A 83 11.97 4.14 -30.51
CA ILE A 83 11.88 3.00 -29.58
C ILE A 83 13.24 2.69 -28.94
N ASP A 84 14.34 2.87 -29.67
CA ASP A 84 15.69 2.58 -29.15
C ASP A 84 16.08 3.59 -28.07
N GLU A 85 15.78 4.87 -28.29
CA GLU A 85 15.99 5.91 -27.28
C GLU A 85 15.07 5.70 -26.08
N ALA A 86 13.80 5.31 -26.29
CA ALA A 86 12.87 5.03 -25.19
C ALA A 86 13.38 3.91 -24.27
N ARG A 87 13.93 2.83 -24.85
CA ARG A 87 14.52 1.71 -24.09
C ARG A 87 15.75 2.17 -23.32
N PHE A 88 16.64 2.90 -23.97
CA PHE A 88 17.83 3.45 -23.31
C PHE A 88 17.45 4.36 -22.13
N LEU A 89 16.50 5.28 -22.33
CA LEU A 89 16.02 6.17 -21.28
C LEU A 89 15.37 5.40 -20.13
N TYR A 90 14.56 4.38 -20.42
CA TYR A 90 13.94 3.52 -19.40
C TYR A 90 14.99 2.83 -18.52
N ASP A 91 16.03 2.25 -19.13
CA ASP A 91 17.11 1.58 -18.41
C ASP A 91 17.90 2.56 -17.53
N GLN A 92 18.14 3.78 -18.02
CA GLN A 92 18.84 4.82 -17.24
C GLN A 92 18.00 5.38 -16.09
N LEU A 93 16.67 5.46 -16.23
CA LEU A 93 15.79 5.97 -15.17
C LEU A 93 15.51 4.92 -14.08
N THR A 94 15.58 3.63 -14.40
CA THR A 94 15.34 2.53 -13.45
C THR A 94 16.11 2.67 -12.13
N PRO A 95 17.44 2.87 -12.10
CA PRO A 95 18.18 3.04 -10.85
C PRO A 95 17.83 4.33 -10.08
N LEU A 96 17.26 5.34 -10.74
CA LEU A 96 16.83 6.58 -10.10
C LEU A 96 15.49 6.43 -9.38
N THR A 97 14.68 5.43 -9.72
CA THR A 97 13.35 5.24 -9.14
C THR A 97 13.34 5.12 -7.60
N PRO A 98 14.18 4.28 -6.93
CA PRO A 98 14.21 4.23 -5.47
C PRO A 98 14.77 5.51 -4.84
N VAL A 99 15.70 6.19 -5.52
CA VAL A 99 16.27 7.46 -5.05
C VAL A 99 15.21 8.55 -5.03
N MET A 100 14.44 8.68 -6.11
CA MET A 100 13.34 9.64 -6.20
C MET A 100 12.21 9.31 -5.22
N LEU A 101 11.92 8.02 -4.99
CA LEU A 101 10.95 7.60 -3.98
C LEU A 101 11.37 8.07 -2.58
N ALA A 102 12.61 7.84 -2.19
CA ALA A 102 13.13 8.27 -0.89
C ALA A 102 13.18 9.80 -0.76
N LEU A 103 13.64 10.51 -1.80
CA LEU A 103 13.71 11.98 -1.80
C LEU A 103 12.34 12.65 -1.73
N SER A 104 11.30 12.00 -2.26
CA SER A 104 9.92 12.51 -2.28
C SER A 104 9.02 11.86 -1.23
N ALA A 105 9.60 11.25 -0.20
CA ALA A 105 8.87 10.57 0.86
C ALA A 105 7.83 11.51 1.50
N SER A 106 6.57 11.07 1.54
CA SER A 106 5.44 11.91 1.93
C SER A 106 4.27 11.10 2.53
N SER A 107 4.53 9.89 3.03
CA SER A 107 3.47 8.99 3.54
C SER A 107 3.86 8.32 4.88
N PRO A 108 4.15 9.12 5.94
CA PRO A 108 4.51 8.57 7.25
C PRO A 108 3.31 8.14 8.10
N ILE A 109 2.08 8.56 7.77
CA ILE A 109 0.89 8.33 8.61
C ILE A 109 -0.09 7.42 7.87
N TRP A 110 -0.53 6.36 8.56
CA TRP A 110 -1.46 5.36 8.04
C TRP A 110 -2.53 5.07 9.07
N ARG A 111 -3.80 5.14 8.67
CA ARG A 111 -4.96 4.84 9.54
C ARG A 111 -4.95 5.58 10.90
N GLY A 112 -4.37 6.78 10.93
CA GLY A 112 -4.26 7.60 12.15
C GLY A 112 -3.03 7.30 13.03
N TYR A 113 -2.20 6.33 12.66
CA TYR A 113 -0.96 6.00 13.35
C TYR A 113 0.26 6.47 12.56
N LEU A 114 1.33 6.82 13.28
CA LEU A 114 2.64 7.09 12.70
C LEU A 114 3.34 5.76 12.42
N ALA A 115 3.79 5.56 11.19
CA ALA A 115 4.52 4.36 10.77
C ALA A 115 6.03 4.61 10.78
N ASP A 116 6.82 3.56 10.98
CA ASP A 116 8.28 3.59 10.88
C ASP A 116 8.74 3.43 9.40
N ILE A 117 7.99 4.05 8.49
CA ILE A 117 8.27 4.15 7.06
C ILE A 117 7.73 5.48 6.52
N ASP A 118 8.44 6.08 5.58
CA ASP A 118 8.03 7.39 5.02
C ASP A 118 7.42 7.29 3.61
N CYS A 119 7.46 6.09 3.00
CA CYS A 119 7.10 5.86 1.61
C CYS A 119 5.89 4.92 1.47
N ARG A 120 5.00 5.24 0.51
CA ARG A 120 3.79 4.45 0.22
C ARG A 120 4.00 3.18 -0.61
N TRP A 121 5.20 2.93 -1.13
CA TRP A 121 5.43 1.89 -2.13
C TRP A 121 5.05 0.49 -1.63
N ASN A 122 5.53 0.11 -0.44
CA ASN A 122 5.27 -1.22 0.13
C ASN A 122 3.77 -1.46 0.37
N ALA A 123 3.08 -0.43 0.89
CA ALA A 123 1.63 -0.47 1.05
C ALA A 123 0.94 -0.66 -0.31
N LEU A 124 1.26 0.18 -1.31
CA LEU A 124 0.67 0.10 -2.65
C LEU A 124 0.85 -1.28 -3.31
N CYS A 125 2.07 -1.84 -3.25
CA CYS A 125 2.35 -3.16 -3.82
C CYS A 125 1.46 -4.26 -3.23
N ALA A 126 1.21 -4.21 -1.93
CA ALA A 126 0.44 -5.23 -1.23
C ALA A 126 -1.09 -5.04 -1.40
N MET A 127 -1.57 -3.83 -1.70
CA MET A 127 -3.01 -3.52 -1.85
C MET A 127 -3.66 -4.12 -3.09
N VAL A 128 -2.86 -4.40 -4.11
CA VAL A 128 -3.30 -5.03 -5.36
C VAL A 128 -2.67 -6.41 -5.55
N ASP A 129 -2.12 -6.97 -4.47
CA ASP A 129 -1.50 -8.28 -4.48
C ASP A 129 -2.56 -9.39 -4.57
N ASP A 130 -2.67 -9.96 -5.76
CA ASP A 130 -3.65 -10.99 -6.07
C ASP A 130 -3.07 -12.42 -5.99
N ARG A 131 -1.82 -12.59 -5.53
CA ARG A 131 -1.13 -13.90 -5.42
C ARG A 131 -1.83 -14.83 -4.42
N THR A 132 -1.96 -16.11 -4.79
CA THR A 132 -2.59 -17.19 -4.00
C THR A 132 -1.62 -17.86 -3.05
#